data_AF-A0A3A6NG33-F1
#
_entry.id   AF-A0A3A6NG33-F1
#
_cell.length_a   1.000
_cell.length_b   1.000
_cell.length_c   1.000
_cell.angle_alpha   90.00
_cell.angle_beta   90.00
_cell.angle_gamma   90.00
#
_symmetry.space_group_name_H-M   'P 1'
#
loop_
_entity.id
_entity.type
_entity.pdbx_description
1 polymer ?
#
loop_
_entity_poly.entity_id
_entity_poly.type
_entity_poly.pdbx_seq_one_letter_code
_entity_poly.pdbx_strand_id
1 'polypeptide(L)'
;MYLLDDDRIVHIASWHQVGSAEELGQALTVAAFRIPRQKVRPCLVGDGAPWLWNAMQQAFPGAREVLDYYHCSEHIHALAEAQYADDPQKAFLWVEATMARLSYKGEVGAVIGGIKRMHPANNAAKECIRKTANYLSNNKDRFNYHGARRGGYAIGSGGIESANKFICHVRIKRSGAWWLVSNCNNMLKLRCALVNGTFEELFDNRATREKAKRSLRNA
;
A
#
# COMPACT_ATOMS: atom_id res chain seq x y z
N MET A 1 5.69 -2.18 7.71
CA MET A 1 7.08 -2.02 7.25
C MET A 1 7.78 -3.35 7.39
N TYR A 2 8.42 -3.76 6.30
CA TYR A 2 9.13 -5.02 6.22
C TYR A 2 10.54 -4.76 5.73
N LEU A 3 11.51 -5.46 6.32
CA LEU A 3 12.85 -5.57 5.80
C LEU A 3 12.91 -6.82 4.92
N LEU A 4 13.41 -6.65 3.71
CA LEU A 4 13.72 -7.76 2.80
C LEU A 4 15.23 -7.99 2.90
N ASP A 5 15.62 -9.18 3.35
CA ASP A 5 17.01 -9.59 3.55
C ASP A 5 17.19 -10.99 2.94
N ASP A 6 17.71 -11.03 1.72
CA ASP A 6 17.78 -12.21 0.86
C ASP A 6 16.43 -12.98 0.82
N ASP A 7 16.40 -14.19 1.39
CA ASP A 7 15.22 -15.06 1.42
C ASP A 7 14.28 -14.77 2.62
N ARG A 8 14.57 -13.73 3.41
CA ARG A 8 13.80 -13.41 4.62
C ARG A 8 12.99 -12.14 4.46
N ILE A 9 11.75 -12.22 4.92
CA ILE A 9 10.87 -11.07 5.11
C ILE A 9 10.72 -10.87 6.60
N VAL A 10 11.33 -9.81 7.13
CA VAL A 10 11.30 -9.48 8.56
C VAL A 10 10.31 -8.35 8.80
N HIS A 11 9.33 -8.59 9.66
CA HIS A 11 8.44 -7.54 10.14
C HIS A 11 9.22 -6.59 11.06
N ILE A 12 9.20 -5.30 10.76
CA ILE A 12 9.89 -4.27 11.55
C ILE A 12 8.91 -3.47 12.40
N ALA A 13 7.82 -3.04 11.78
CA ALA A 13 6.79 -2.26 12.44
C ALA A 13 5.50 -2.27 11.61
N SER A 14 4.36 -2.31 12.30
CA SER A 14 3.03 -2.12 11.74
C SER A 14 2.35 -0.92 12.37
N TRP A 15 1.59 -0.22 11.55
CA TRP A 15 0.75 0.90 11.97
C TRP A 15 -0.59 0.82 11.24
N HIS A 16 -1.69 0.88 11.99
CA HIS A 16 -3.04 0.85 11.44
C HIS A 16 -3.86 1.92 12.13
N GLN A 17 -4.56 2.73 11.35
CA GLN A 17 -5.46 3.75 11.84
C GLN A 17 -6.56 4.02 10.81
N VAL A 18 -7.75 4.32 11.30
CA VAL A 18 -8.78 5.05 10.55
C VAL A 18 -8.53 6.53 10.82
N GLY A 19 -8.08 7.27 9.81
CA GLY A 19 -7.68 8.66 9.99
C GLY A 19 -7.53 9.40 8.66
N SER A 20 -7.18 10.68 8.76
CA SER A 20 -6.94 11.54 7.60
C SER A 20 -5.59 11.23 6.95
N ALA A 21 -5.42 11.73 5.72
CA ALA A 21 -4.13 11.69 5.03
C ALA A 21 -3.02 12.41 5.82
N GLU A 22 -3.35 13.49 6.53
CA GLU A 22 -2.41 14.24 7.36
C GLU A 22 -1.93 13.40 8.55
N GLU A 23 -2.85 12.75 9.26
CA GLU A 23 -2.51 11.85 10.37
C GLU A 23 -1.62 10.69 9.91
N LEU A 24 -1.82 10.18 8.68
CA LEU A 24 -0.95 9.17 8.10
C LEU A 24 0.44 9.73 7.80
N GLY A 25 0.53 10.92 7.21
CA GLY A 25 1.81 11.59 6.92
C GLY A 25 2.64 11.84 8.19
N GLN A 26 1.99 12.29 9.26
CA GLN A 26 2.64 12.46 10.57
C GLN A 26 3.15 11.12 11.12
N ALA A 27 2.35 10.06 11.06
CA ALA A 27 2.75 8.73 11.51
C ALA A 27 3.94 8.17 10.69
N LEU A 28 3.92 8.36 9.37
CA LEU A 28 5.02 7.96 8.48
C LEU A 28 6.31 8.73 8.79
N THR A 29 6.23 10.02 9.08
CA THR A 29 7.39 10.84 9.46
C THR A 29 8.04 10.32 10.75
N VAL A 30 7.20 10.00 11.73
CA VAL A 30 7.61 9.40 13.01
C VAL A 30 8.24 8.01 12.82
N ALA A 31 7.71 7.20 11.89
CA ALA A 31 8.32 5.91 11.53
C ALA A 31 9.68 6.10 10.83
N ALA A 32 9.76 7.07 9.91
CA ALA A 32 10.98 7.36 9.16
C ALA A 32 12.14 7.84 10.05
N PHE A 33 11.84 8.56 11.14
CA PHE A 33 12.85 8.97 12.13
C PHE A 33 13.47 7.78 12.87
N ARG A 34 12.71 6.70 13.08
CA ARG A 34 13.18 5.51 13.81
C ARG A 34 14.00 4.55 12.94
N ILE A 35 14.06 4.78 11.64
CA ILE A 35 14.72 3.86 10.70
C ILE A 35 16.12 4.38 10.38
N PRO A 36 17.17 3.56 10.59
CA PRO A 36 18.54 3.95 10.28
C PRO A 36 18.75 4.01 8.77
N ARG A 37 18.50 5.17 8.15
CA ARG A 37 18.53 5.36 6.68
C ARG A 37 19.86 5.01 6.02
N GLN A 38 20.97 5.06 6.74
CA GLN A 38 22.28 4.69 6.22
C GLN A 38 22.47 3.17 6.09
N LYS A 39 21.63 2.38 6.80
CA LYS A 39 21.72 0.91 6.83
C LYS A 39 20.71 0.22 5.93
N VAL A 40 19.73 0.96 5.39
CA VAL A 40 18.63 0.39 4.61
C VAL A 40 18.38 1.20 3.35
N ARG A 41 17.78 0.56 2.34
CA ARG A 41 17.32 1.21 1.11
C ARG A 41 15.79 1.28 1.13
N PRO A 42 15.17 2.43 1.48
CA PRO A 42 13.72 2.50 1.57
C PRO A 42 13.06 2.32 0.20
N CYS A 43 11.92 1.63 0.21
CA CYS A 43 11.08 1.39 -0.95
C CYS A 43 9.63 1.71 -0.58
N LEU A 44 8.97 2.48 -1.42
CA LEU A 44 7.60 2.92 -1.24
C LEU A 44 6.73 2.16 -2.24
N VAL A 45 5.90 1.25 -1.71
CA VAL A 45 4.95 0.48 -2.52
C VAL A 45 3.56 1.04 -2.25
N GLY A 46 2.78 1.30 -3.30
CA GLY A 46 1.47 1.92 -3.19
C GLY A 46 0.59 1.65 -4.40
N ASP A 47 -0.72 1.79 -4.20
CA ASP A 47 -1.78 1.50 -5.17
C ASP A 47 -1.90 2.52 -6.31
N GLY A 48 -1.23 3.68 -6.21
CA GLY A 48 -1.32 4.75 -7.19
C GLY A 48 -2.06 6.01 -6.70
N ALA A 49 -2.52 6.05 -5.45
CA ALA A 49 -3.19 7.22 -4.87
C ALA A 49 -2.23 8.42 -4.71
N PRO A 50 -2.49 9.59 -5.35
CA PRO A 50 -1.58 10.74 -5.33
C PRO A 50 -1.24 11.27 -3.93
N TRP A 51 -2.24 11.32 -3.04
CA TRP A 51 -2.05 11.81 -1.68
C TRP A 51 -1.11 10.89 -0.85
N LEU A 52 -1.14 9.58 -1.10
CA LEU A 52 -0.31 8.61 -0.41
C LEU A 52 1.15 8.72 -0.87
N TRP A 53 1.39 8.91 -2.17
CA TRP A 53 2.73 9.16 -2.71
C TRP A 53 3.37 10.38 -2.06
N ASN A 54 2.63 11.50 -1.97
CA ASN A 54 3.12 12.72 -1.34
C ASN A 54 3.51 12.49 0.12
N ALA A 55 2.67 11.81 0.90
CA ALA A 55 2.95 11.50 2.30
C ALA A 55 4.18 10.58 2.46
N MET A 56 4.30 9.54 1.63
CA MET A 56 5.44 8.62 1.68
C MET A 56 6.75 9.29 1.24
N GLN A 57 6.73 10.16 0.23
CA GLN A 57 7.91 10.91 -0.23
C GLN A 57 8.39 11.94 0.80
N GLN A 58 7.46 12.65 1.45
CA GLN A 58 7.81 13.56 2.53
C GLN A 58 8.50 12.82 3.68
N ALA A 59 8.00 11.63 4.04
CA ALA A 59 8.59 10.81 5.08
C ALA A 59 9.93 10.19 4.64
N PHE A 60 10.05 9.72 3.40
CA PHE A 60 11.24 9.03 2.88
C PHE A 60 11.73 9.66 1.56
N PRO A 61 12.28 10.89 1.60
CA PRO A 61 12.76 11.57 0.41
C PRO A 61 13.85 10.76 -0.30
N GLY A 62 13.72 10.64 -1.62
CA GLY A 62 14.67 9.89 -2.46
C GLY A 62 14.51 8.37 -2.40
N ALA A 63 13.53 7.86 -1.66
CA ALA A 63 13.20 6.44 -1.68
C ALA A 63 12.64 6.01 -3.04
N ARG A 64 12.89 4.75 -3.41
CA ARG A 64 12.38 4.19 -4.67
C ARG A 64 10.87 4.00 -4.56
N GLU A 65 10.13 4.59 -5.49
CA GLU A 65 8.70 4.34 -5.66
C GLU A 65 8.48 3.14 -6.57
N VAL A 66 7.56 2.26 -6.18
CA VAL A 66 7.13 1.12 -6.97
C VAL A 66 5.62 1.06 -6.93
N LEU A 67 4.99 1.16 -8.10
CA LEU A 67 3.54 0.96 -8.19
C LEU A 67 3.22 -0.49 -7.82
N ASP A 68 2.13 -0.71 -7.10
CA ASP A 68 1.71 -2.06 -6.79
C ASP A 68 1.31 -2.81 -8.08
N TYR A 69 2.05 -3.88 -8.37
CA TYR A 69 1.84 -4.71 -9.56
C TYR A 69 0.41 -5.28 -9.64
N TYR A 70 -0.13 -5.75 -8.53
CA TYR A 70 -1.43 -6.42 -8.50
C TYR A 70 -2.57 -5.41 -8.63
N HIS A 71 -2.47 -4.25 -7.98
CA HIS A 71 -3.44 -3.16 -8.18
C HIS A 71 -3.39 -2.64 -9.62
N CYS A 72 -2.20 -2.51 -10.21
CA CYS A 72 -2.09 -2.19 -11.62
C CYS A 72 -2.76 -3.24 -12.50
N SER A 73 -2.56 -4.54 -12.19
CA SER A 73 -3.19 -5.64 -12.92
C SER A 73 -4.72 -5.55 -12.88
N GLU A 74 -5.32 -5.22 -11.73
CA GLU A 74 -6.77 -5.03 -11.59
C GLU A 74 -7.31 -3.96 -12.55
N HIS A 75 -6.61 -2.83 -12.70
CA HIS A 75 -6.97 -1.79 -13.66
C HIS A 75 -6.91 -2.27 -15.13
N ILE A 76 -5.96 -3.14 -15.45
CA ILE A 76 -5.82 -3.75 -16.79
C ILE A 76 -6.93 -4.78 -17.02
N HIS A 77 -7.22 -5.65 -16.04
CA HIS A 77 -8.31 -6.62 -16.11
C HIS A 77 -9.67 -5.94 -16.27
N ALA A 78 -9.99 -4.95 -15.45
CA ALA A 78 -11.27 -4.23 -15.53
C ALA A 78 -11.47 -3.54 -16.89
N LEU A 79 -10.39 -3.05 -17.51
CA LEU A 79 -10.44 -2.54 -18.87
C LEU A 79 -10.67 -3.65 -19.89
N ALA A 80 -9.95 -4.77 -19.78
CA ALA A 80 -10.10 -5.90 -20.70
C ALA A 80 -11.52 -6.48 -20.67
N GLU A 81 -12.09 -6.68 -19.48
CA GLU A 81 -13.45 -7.16 -19.27
C GLU A 81 -14.49 -6.22 -19.92
N ALA A 82 -14.32 -4.91 -19.76
CA ALA A 82 -15.24 -3.95 -20.37
C ALA A 82 -15.10 -3.87 -21.90
N GLN A 83 -13.87 -3.96 -22.41
CA GLN A 83 -13.56 -3.77 -23.83
C GLN A 83 -13.78 -5.03 -24.69
N TYR A 84 -13.63 -6.21 -24.10
CA TYR A 84 -13.70 -7.51 -24.78
C TYR A 84 -14.73 -8.43 -24.10
N ALA A 85 -15.85 -7.88 -23.65
CA ALA A 85 -16.88 -8.60 -22.88
C ALA A 85 -17.38 -9.88 -23.60
N ASP A 86 -17.47 -9.85 -24.92
CA ASP A 86 -17.97 -10.97 -25.74
C ASP A 86 -16.87 -11.98 -26.13
N ASP A 87 -15.60 -11.72 -25.77
CA ASP A 87 -14.46 -12.56 -26.12
C ASP A 87 -13.48 -12.68 -24.94
N PRO A 88 -13.76 -13.57 -23.96
CA PRO A 88 -12.93 -13.76 -22.77
C PRO A 88 -11.50 -14.21 -23.10
N GLN A 89 -11.31 -14.98 -24.18
CA GLN A 89 -9.98 -15.42 -24.59
C GLN A 89 -9.14 -14.25 -25.08
N LYS A 90 -9.71 -13.36 -25.89
CA LYS A 90 -9.05 -12.12 -26.31
C LYS A 90 -8.78 -11.19 -25.13
N ALA A 91 -9.71 -11.07 -24.18
CA ALA A 91 -9.51 -10.30 -22.96
C ALA A 91 -8.26 -10.79 -22.21
N PHE A 92 -8.18 -12.10 -21.95
CA PHE A 92 -7.05 -12.74 -21.28
C PHE A 92 -5.72 -12.50 -22.00
N LEU A 93 -5.65 -12.79 -23.30
CA LEU A 93 -4.43 -12.60 -24.11
C LEU A 93 -3.98 -11.13 -24.12
N TRP A 94 -4.94 -10.20 -24.17
CA TRP A 94 -4.63 -8.77 -24.13
C TRP A 94 -4.07 -8.34 -22.76
N VAL A 95 -4.61 -8.86 -21.65
CA VAL A 95 -4.08 -8.61 -20.30
C VAL A 95 -2.65 -9.11 -20.19
N GLU A 96 -2.40 -10.37 -20.54
CA GLU A 96 -1.06 -10.99 -20.46
C GLU A 96 -0.03 -10.20 -21.27
N ALA A 97 -0.37 -9.86 -22.53
CA ALA A 97 0.49 -9.07 -23.38
C ALA A 97 0.75 -7.66 -22.81
N THR A 98 -0.27 -7.01 -22.25
CA THR A 98 -0.16 -5.67 -21.67
C THR A 98 0.68 -5.66 -20.41
N MET A 99 0.45 -6.61 -19.50
CA MET A 99 1.22 -6.75 -18.27
C MET A 99 2.69 -7.11 -18.56
N ALA A 100 2.94 -7.94 -19.58
CA ALA A 100 4.31 -8.24 -20.01
C ALA A 100 5.06 -6.99 -20.52
N ARG A 101 4.39 -6.13 -21.30
CA ARG A 101 4.95 -4.87 -21.81
C ARG A 101 5.23 -3.86 -20.71
N LEU A 102 4.30 -3.73 -19.75
CA LEU A 102 4.48 -2.87 -18.59
C LEU A 102 5.63 -3.34 -17.70
N SER A 103 5.75 -4.65 -17.48
CA SER A 103 6.61 -5.19 -16.43
C SER A 103 8.03 -5.56 -16.86
N TYR A 104 8.18 -6.05 -18.08
CA TYR A 104 9.47 -6.54 -18.59
C TYR A 104 10.10 -5.62 -19.62
N LYS A 105 9.29 -5.04 -20.52
CA LYS A 105 9.80 -4.21 -21.62
C LYS A 105 9.92 -2.73 -21.29
N GLY A 106 9.32 -2.27 -20.19
CA GLY A 106 9.31 -0.85 -19.81
C GLY A 106 8.55 0.04 -20.82
N GLU A 107 7.68 -0.54 -21.63
CA GLU A 107 6.98 0.13 -22.74
C GLU A 107 5.75 0.94 -22.28
N VAL A 108 5.84 1.58 -21.11
CA VAL A 108 4.72 2.24 -20.43
C VAL A 108 4.05 3.29 -21.33
N GLY A 109 4.85 4.14 -21.98
CA GLY A 109 4.33 5.15 -22.91
C GLY A 109 3.60 4.55 -24.11
N ALA A 110 4.09 3.43 -24.65
CA ALA A 110 3.47 2.75 -25.79
C ALA A 110 2.16 2.06 -25.38
N VAL A 111 2.09 1.49 -24.18
CA VAL A 111 0.86 0.93 -23.61
C VAL A 111 -0.19 2.02 -23.41
N ILE A 112 0.17 3.13 -22.76
CA ILE A 112 -0.73 4.28 -22.57
C ILE A 112 -1.25 4.80 -23.90
N GLY A 113 -0.36 4.98 -24.89
CA GLY A 113 -0.73 5.43 -26.22
C GLY A 113 -1.66 4.44 -26.93
N GLY A 114 -1.42 3.14 -26.79
CA GLY A 114 -2.27 2.09 -27.32
C GLY A 114 -3.68 2.12 -26.73
N ILE A 115 -3.79 2.22 -25.40
CA ILE A 115 -5.08 2.32 -24.69
C ILE A 115 -5.85 3.57 -25.13
N LYS A 116 -5.18 4.72 -25.24
CA LYS A 116 -5.83 5.99 -25.67
C LYS A 116 -6.37 5.94 -27.11
N ARG A 117 -5.83 5.07 -27.97
CA ARG A 117 -6.27 4.89 -29.36
C ARG A 117 -7.28 3.75 -29.55
N MET A 118 -7.65 3.05 -28.47
CA MET A 118 -8.67 2.01 -28.57
C MET A 118 -10.00 2.61 -29.00
N HIS A 119 -10.67 1.94 -29.94
CA HIS A 119 -12.06 2.20 -30.25
C HIS A 119 -12.92 1.51 -29.18
N PRO A 120 -13.64 2.27 -28.32
CA PRO A 120 -14.39 1.69 -27.21
C PRO A 120 -15.52 0.80 -27.72
N ALA A 121 -15.67 -0.40 -27.17
CA ALA A 121 -16.75 -1.31 -27.53
C ALA A 121 -18.13 -0.78 -27.10
N ASN A 122 -18.19 -0.06 -25.97
CA ASN A 122 -19.40 0.53 -25.41
C ASN A 122 -19.04 1.70 -24.47
N ASN A 123 -20.04 2.35 -23.86
CA ASN A 123 -19.82 3.47 -22.94
C ASN A 123 -19.05 3.07 -21.67
N ALA A 124 -19.25 1.85 -21.15
CA ALA A 124 -18.50 1.36 -20.00
C ALA A 124 -17.01 1.18 -20.34
N ALA A 125 -16.71 0.59 -21.49
CA ALA A 125 -15.35 0.46 -22.02
C ALA A 125 -14.68 1.81 -22.23
N LYS A 126 -15.41 2.80 -22.78
CA LYS A 126 -14.92 4.18 -22.94
C LYS A 126 -14.46 4.79 -21.61
N GLU A 127 -15.24 4.57 -20.55
CA GLU A 127 -14.88 5.07 -19.21
C GLU A 127 -13.71 4.29 -18.60
N CYS A 128 -13.66 2.96 -18.76
CA CYS A 128 -12.51 2.15 -18.33
C CYS A 128 -11.23 2.58 -19.05
N ILE A 129 -11.27 2.83 -20.36
CA ILE A 129 -10.14 3.33 -21.16
C ILE A 129 -9.62 4.63 -20.56
N ARG A 130 -10.53 5.59 -20.30
CA ARG A 130 -10.18 6.90 -19.73
C ARG A 130 -9.53 6.76 -18.36
N LYS A 131 -10.16 5.98 -17.45
CA LYS A 131 -9.65 5.76 -16.08
C LYS A 131 -8.28 5.09 -16.09
N THR A 132 -8.14 3.99 -16.82
CA THR A 132 -6.89 3.21 -16.87
C THR A 132 -5.78 4.02 -17.54
N ALA A 133 -6.04 4.72 -18.66
CA ALA A 133 -5.03 5.57 -19.29
C ALA A 133 -4.54 6.69 -18.36
N ASN A 134 -5.46 7.33 -17.61
CA ASN A 134 -5.09 8.37 -16.64
C ASN A 134 -4.30 7.79 -15.46
N TYR A 135 -4.74 6.66 -14.91
CA TYR A 135 -4.06 5.95 -13.83
C TYR A 135 -2.61 5.60 -14.21
N LEU A 136 -2.40 4.99 -15.37
CA LEU A 136 -1.07 4.66 -15.88
C LEU A 136 -0.23 5.92 -16.15
N SER A 137 -0.83 6.97 -16.71
CA SER A 137 -0.14 8.24 -16.99
C SER A 137 0.37 8.91 -15.71
N ASN A 138 -0.45 8.92 -14.66
CA ASN A 138 -0.10 9.51 -13.37
C ASN A 138 0.98 8.73 -12.62
N ASN A 139 1.17 7.45 -12.96
CA ASN A 139 2.11 6.55 -12.30
C ASN A 139 3.25 6.07 -13.21
N LYS A 140 3.44 6.70 -14.38
CA LYS A 140 4.36 6.24 -15.44
C LYS A 140 5.80 6.00 -14.95
N ASP A 141 6.27 6.81 -14.01
CA ASP A 141 7.66 6.77 -13.52
C ASP A 141 7.90 5.66 -12.47
N ARG A 142 6.83 4.93 -12.08
CA ARG A 142 6.84 3.90 -11.02
C ARG A 142 6.80 2.45 -11.53
N PHE A 143 6.82 2.26 -12.85
CA PHE A 143 6.64 0.97 -13.55
C PHE A 143 7.92 0.14 -13.74
N ASN A 144 9.06 0.56 -13.19
CA ASN A 144 10.32 -0.16 -13.35
C ASN A 144 10.38 -1.42 -12.46
N TYR A 145 9.48 -2.38 -12.71
CA TYR A 145 9.35 -3.64 -11.99
C TYR A 145 10.55 -4.54 -12.20
N HIS A 146 11.06 -4.64 -13.44
CA HIS A 146 12.26 -5.41 -13.72
C HIS A 146 13.48 -4.89 -12.93
N GLY A 147 13.71 -3.57 -12.92
CA GLY A 147 14.76 -2.97 -12.12
C GLY A 147 14.50 -3.09 -10.61
N ALA A 148 13.24 -3.05 -10.17
CA ALA A 148 12.87 -3.24 -8.77
C ALA A 148 13.22 -4.66 -8.31
N ARG A 149 12.83 -5.70 -9.07
CA ARG A 149 13.14 -7.10 -8.78
C ARG A 149 14.65 -7.35 -8.74
N ARG A 150 15.41 -6.89 -9.75
CA ARG A 150 16.88 -7.01 -9.73
C ARG A 150 17.52 -6.29 -8.56
N GLY A 151 16.91 -5.20 -8.10
CA GLY A 151 17.39 -4.44 -6.95
C GLY A 151 16.98 -4.99 -5.58
N GLY A 152 16.25 -6.12 -5.52
CA GLY A 152 15.75 -6.71 -4.27
C GLY A 152 14.52 -6.01 -3.68
N TYR A 153 13.81 -5.20 -4.47
CA TYR A 153 12.63 -4.46 -4.00
C TYR A 153 11.33 -5.26 -4.18
N ALA A 154 10.40 -5.09 -3.24
CA ALA A 154 9.03 -5.56 -3.41
C ALA A 154 8.35 -4.83 -4.58
N ILE A 155 7.61 -5.59 -5.39
CA ILE A 155 6.81 -5.05 -6.51
C ILE A 155 5.31 -5.02 -6.23
N GLY A 156 4.89 -5.50 -5.07
CA GLY A 156 3.48 -5.53 -4.68
C GLY A 156 3.33 -5.48 -3.17
N SER A 157 2.16 -5.06 -2.72
CA SER A 157 1.82 -4.84 -1.32
C SER A 157 1.20 -6.06 -0.64
N GLY A 158 1.25 -7.25 -1.26
CA GLY A 158 0.65 -8.47 -0.70
C GLY A 158 1.07 -8.79 0.75
N GLY A 159 2.32 -8.50 1.11
CA GLY A 159 2.78 -8.59 2.52
C GLY A 159 2.06 -7.60 3.45
N ILE A 160 1.80 -6.37 2.98
CA ILE A 160 1.04 -5.34 3.69
C ILE A 160 -0.44 -5.74 3.80
N GLU A 161 -1.05 -6.25 2.73
CA GLU A 161 -2.44 -6.72 2.75
C GLU A 161 -2.65 -7.90 3.70
N SER A 162 -1.72 -8.87 3.68
CA SER A 162 -1.71 -10.00 4.60
C SER A 162 -1.59 -9.53 6.05
N ALA A 163 -0.70 -8.56 6.31
CA ALA A 163 -0.57 -7.93 7.61
C ALA A 163 -1.88 -7.25 8.06
N ASN A 164 -2.54 -6.52 7.16
CA ASN A 164 -3.82 -5.86 7.46
C ASN A 164 -4.92 -6.89 7.79
N LYS A 165 -4.98 -8.01 7.04
CA LYS A 165 -5.91 -9.11 7.35
C LYS A 165 -5.63 -9.69 8.74
N PHE A 166 -4.38 -9.97 9.07
CA PHE A 166 -3.99 -10.59 10.35
C PHE A 166 -4.13 -9.64 11.55
N ILE A 167 -3.67 -8.40 11.42
CA ILE A 167 -3.59 -7.43 12.52
C ILE A 167 -4.95 -6.78 12.74
N CYS A 168 -5.56 -6.25 11.68
CA CYS A 168 -6.81 -5.50 11.72
C CYS A 168 -8.03 -6.41 11.60
N HIS A 169 -8.18 -7.15 10.49
CA HIS A 169 -9.47 -7.80 10.18
C HIS A 169 -9.90 -8.83 11.23
N VAL A 170 -8.96 -9.65 11.74
CA VAL A 170 -9.23 -10.68 12.77
C VAL A 170 -9.99 -10.12 13.98
N ARG A 171 -9.77 -8.85 14.32
CA ARG A 171 -10.46 -8.21 15.45
C ARG A 171 -11.56 -7.24 15.02
N ILE A 172 -11.28 -6.39 14.05
CA ILE A 172 -12.15 -5.26 13.69
C ILE A 172 -13.31 -5.70 12.80
N LYS A 173 -13.09 -6.64 11.86
CA LYS A 173 -14.08 -7.06 10.85
C LYS A 173 -14.79 -8.38 11.20
N ARG A 174 -14.98 -8.67 12.48
CA ARG A 174 -15.75 -9.85 12.91
C ARG A 174 -17.24 -9.65 12.61
N SER A 175 -17.96 -10.74 12.35
CA SER A 175 -19.41 -10.69 12.20
C SER A 175 -20.06 -10.06 13.44
N GLY A 176 -21.00 -9.13 13.21
CA GLY A 176 -21.69 -8.38 14.26
C GLY A 176 -20.87 -7.28 14.95
N ALA A 177 -19.63 -7.00 14.52
CA ALA A 177 -18.81 -5.96 15.13
C ALA A 177 -19.22 -4.56 14.65
N TRP A 178 -19.54 -3.69 15.62
CA TRP A 178 -19.79 -2.26 15.41
C TRP A 178 -18.87 -1.45 16.32
N TRP A 179 -18.21 -0.44 15.75
CA TRP A 179 -17.21 0.34 16.47
C TRP A 179 -17.44 1.82 16.29
N LEU A 180 -17.29 2.58 17.38
CA LEU A 180 -16.94 3.99 17.27
C LEU A 180 -15.50 4.09 16.72
N VAL A 181 -15.24 5.04 15.83
CA VAL A 181 -13.92 5.21 15.17
C VAL A 181 -12.80 5.35 16.20
N SER A 182 -13.02 6.12 17.27
CA SER A 182 -12.07 6.27 18.38
C SER A 182 -11.73 4.93 19.05
N ASN A 183 -12.73 4.10 19.32
CA ASN A 183 -12.55 2.78 19.93
C ASN A 183 -11.88 1.80 18.96
N CYS A 184 -12.21 1.87 17.66
CA CYS A 184 -11.54 1.12 16.61
C CYS A 184 -10.04 1.45 16.57
N ASN A 185 -9.69 2.74 16.57
CA ASN A 185 -8.30 3.18 16.57
C ASN A 185 -7.55 2.76 17.83
N ASN A 186 -8.18 2.82 19.01
CA ASN A 186 -7.57 2.32 20.24
C ASN A 186 -7.31 0.81 20.17
N MET A 187 -8.24 0.04 19.62
CA MET A 187 -8.06 -1.40 19.40
C MET A 187 -6.94 -1.68 18.38
N LEU A 188 -6.87 -0.93 17.28
CA LEU A 188 -5.81 -1.03 16.29
C LEU A 188 -4.43 -0.74 16.88
N LYS A 189 -4.31 0.27 17.75
CA LYS A 189 -3.07 0.58 18.48
C LYS A 189 -2.61 -0.59 19.34
N LEU A 190 -3.53 -1.22 20.09
CA LEU A 190 -3.21 -2.42 20.88
C LEU A 190 -2.77 -3.60 20.01
N ARG A 191 -3.47 -3.83 18.89
CA ARG A 191 -3.10 -4.88 17.92
C ARG A 191 -1.73 -4.64 17.29
N CYS A 192 -1.42 -3.38 16.96
CA CYS A 192 -0.10 -3.01 16.45
C CYS A 192 0.98 -3.18 17.53
N ALA A 193 0.70 -2.81 18.79
CA ALA A 193 1.65 -2.97 19.88
C ALA A 193 2.01 -4.45 20.12
N LEU A 194 1.04 -5.37 20.01
CA LEU A 194 1.30 -6.82 20.10
C LEU A 194 2.28 -7.29 19.03
N VAL A 195 2.04 -6.97 17.76
CA VAL A 195 2.92 -7.43 16.66
C VAL A 195 4.24 -6.66 16.59
N ASN A 196 4.29 -5.44 17.12
CA ASN A 196 5.53 -4.66 17.22
C ASN A 196 6.36 -5.04 18.45
N GLY A 197 5.86 -5.93 19.33
CA GLY A 197 6.55 -6.30 20.57
C GLY A 197 6.57 -5.21 21.65
N THR A 198 5.75 -4.15 21.52
CA THR A 198 5.71 -3.01 22.44
C THR A 198 4.51 -3.02 23.38
N PHE A 199 3.78 -4.14 23.42
CA PHE A 199 2.56 -4.26 24.22
C PHE A 199 2.85 -4.14 25.72
N GLU A 200 3.79 -4.91 26.26
CA GLU A 200 4.09 -4.88 27.70
C GLU A 200 4.62 -3.51 28.13
N GLU A 201 5.56 -2.95 27.37
CA GLU A 201 6.09 -1.60 27.61
C GLU A 201 4.98 -0.53 27.65
N LEU A 202 3.97 -0.65 26.78
CA LEU A 202 2.83 0.26 26.76
C LEU A 202 2.00 0.17 28.06
N PHE A 203 1.80 -1.04 28.61
CA PHE A 203 1.06 -1.23 29.85
C PHE A 203 1.87 -0.85 31.09
N ASP A 204 3.17 -1.14 31.13
CA ASP A 204 4.07 -0.73 32.22
C ASP A 204 4.14 0.80 32.33
N ASN A 205 4.27 1.49 31.19
CA ASN A 205 4.24 2.95 31.14
C ASN A 205 2.90 3.52 31.63
N ARG A 206 1.79 2.85 31.34
CA ARG A 206 0.47 3.26 31.84
C ARG A 206 0.35 3.06 33.34
N ALA A 207 0.78 1.92 33.87
CA ALA A 207 0.77 1.63 35.30
C ALA A 207 1.61 2.65 36.07
N THR A 208 2.78 2.99 35.54
CA THR A 208 3.67 4.02 36.10
C THR A 208 3.02 5.40 36.11
N ARG A 209 2.38 5.81 35.01
CA ARG A 209 1.66 7.10 34.93
C ARG A 209 0.47 7.17 35.89
N GLU A 210 -0.29 6.10 36.02
CA GLU A 210 -1.43 6.07 36.95
C GLU A 210 -0.98 6.09 38.41
N LYS A 211 0.13 5.41 38.75
CA LYS A 211 0.77 5.56 40.07
C LYS A 211 1.19 7.00 40.33
N ALA A 212 1.88 7.65 39.38
CA ALA A 212 2.30 9.05 39.51
C ALA A 212 1.12 10.02 39.72
N LYS A 213 0.02 9.83 38.97
CA LYS A 213 -1.21 10.62 39.15
C LYS A 213 -1.86 10.41 40.52
N ARG A 214 -1.86 9.18 41.05
CA ARG A 214 -2.37 8.89 42.40
C ARG A 214 -1.52 9.57 43.46
N SER A 215 -0.19 9.52 43.35
CA SER A 215 0.71 10.21 44.28
C SER A 215 0.50 11.73 44.26
N LEU A 216 0.30 12.35 43.08
CA LEU A 216 0.02 13.78 42.95
C LEU A 216 -1.35 14.22 43.48
N ARG A 217 -2.34 13.32 43.56
CA ARG A 217 -3.66 13.60 44.13
C ARG A 217 -3.70 13.46 45.66
N ASN A 218 -2.72 12.74 46.22
CA ASN A 218 -2.62 12.45 47.64
C ASN A 218 -1.57 13.34 48.35
N ALA A 219 -0.95 14.27 47.62
CA ALA A 219 -0.02 15.28 48.11
C ALA A 219 -0.73 16.64 48.16
#